data_AF-A0A222P6G0-F1
#
_entry.id   AF-A0A222P6G0-F1
#
_cell.length_a   1.000
_cell.length_b   1.000
_cell.length_c   1.000
_cell.angle_alpha   90.00
_cell.angle_beta   90.00
_cell.angle_gamma   90.00
#
_symmetry.space_group_name_H-M   'P 1'
#
loop_
_entity.id
_entity.type
_entity.pdbx_description
1 polymer ?
#
loop_
_entity_poly.entity_id
_entity_poly.type
_entity_poly.pdbx_seq_one_letter_code
_entity_poly.pdbx_strand_id
1 'polypeptide(L)'
;MKPDQLPPLVVLSSTTTEHIDCCDSEGKLLLTDSHKPILYVPTLLVQQELITPDYVLYLLDNDENLSAKLENIENSEQNAIVLVGTQRDRKAYFIEKGKLISPYPVELSCGYSLEKMKELHPTESGKVNPADNNKNTLATVIRYLRLNGDRANEVEITGTRTGKNVFSMSFGPCNPIVGQRKNDKQFVLNHADGSGVDREGGIGKFLKSIEEGGGADFIAVMQNPKVARSMAKAPIIAGGLAVELKKSNILRINFPEGYNAIACINGDTIILTKNMQFFKTIEEKQELLHKFSSASAAEKSREIEMHDDKQVIDLSGSIEEIERVNQQLKKSTLKKKGPYDAILQGLQSLGIEKPKKEGFFRSFLKF
;
A
#
# COMPACT_ATOMS: atom_id res chain seq x y z
N MET A 1 -4.60 22.18 -14.99
CA MET A 1 -3.85 21.90 -16.25
C MET A 1 -4.62 20.80 -16.97
N LYS A 2 -4.58 20.68 -18.30
CA LYS A 2 -5.31 19.59 -18.96
C LYS A 2 -4.77 18.22 -18.48
N PRO A 3 -5.60 17.15 -18.43
CA PRO A 3 -5.19 15.77 -18.11
C PRO A 3 -3.98 15.23 -18.90
N ASP A 4 -3.64 15.89 -20.02
CA ASP A 4 -2.53 15.55 -20.92
C ASP A 4 -1.15 16.14 -20.53
N GLN A 5 -0.99 16.77 -19.36
CA GLN A 5 0.30 17.36 -18.95
C GLN A 5 0.66 17.09 -17.47
N LEU A 6 0.50 15.85 -17.01
CA LEU A 6 1.19 15.45 -15.78
C LEU A 6 2.71 15.43 -16.03
N PRO A 7 3.53 15.93 -15.09
CA PRO A 7 4.97 15.87 -15.24
C PRO A 7 5.46 14.42 -15.13
N PRO A 8 6.53 14.04 -15.82
CA PRO A 8 7.12 12.69 -15.75
C PRO A 8 7.79 12.39 -14.39
N LEU A 9 8.05 13.45 -13.61
CA LEU A 9 8.60 13.41 -12.26
C LEU A 9 7.65 14.19 -11.34
N VAL A 10 7.22 13.52 -10.27
CA VAL A 10 6.42 14.13 -9.20
C VAL A 10 7.18 14.06 -7.89
N VAL A 11 7.04 15.10 -7.07
CA VAL A 11 7.59 15.19 -5.72
C VAL A 11 6.46 15.20 -4.70
N LEU A 12 6.55 14.33 -3.71
CA LEU A 12 5.68 14.31 -2.54
C LEU A 12 6.44 14.85 -1.32
N SER A 13 5.90 15.91 -0.73
CA SER A 13 6.47 16.56 0.46
C SER A 13 5.42 16.70 1.55
N SER A 14 5.86 16.65 2.81
CA SER A 14 4.99 16.93 3.93
C SER A 14 4.64 18.42 3.97
N THR A 15 3.51 18.73 4.60
CA THR A 15 3.12 20.09 4.95
C THR A 15 3.09 20.25 6.46
N THR A 16 2.77 21.45 6.94
CA THR A 16 2.46 21.68 8.36
C THR A 16 1.18 20.98 8.81
N THR A 17 0.40 20.45 7.86
CA THR A 17 -0.81 19.65 8.11
C THR A 17 -0.54 18.18 7.79
N GLU A 18 -1.52 17.30 8.00
CA GLU A 18 -1.43 15.89 7.57
C GLU A 18 -1.55 15.70 6.03
N HIS A 19 -1.69 16.79 5.29
CA HIS A 19 -1.74 16.78 3.84
C HIS A 19 -0.35 16.63 3.23
N ILE A 20 -0.26 15.89 2.13
CA ILE A 20 0.93 15.73 1.31
C ILE A 20 0.79 16.62 0.09
N ASP A 21 1.75 17.51 -0.10
CA ASP A 21 1.87 18.30 -1.32
C ASP A 21 2.39 17.42 -2.45
N CYS A 22 1.70 17.46 -3.58
CA CYS A 22 2.04 16.75 -4.80
C CYS A 22 2.47 17.78 -5.85
N CYS A 23 3.77 17.89 -6.11
CA CYS A 23 4.32 18.95 -6.95
C CYS A 23 5.09 18.40 -8.15
N ASP A 24 5.26 19.23 -9.19
CA ASP A 24 6.22 18.98 -10.25
C ASP A 24 7.68 19.26 -9.82
N SER A 25 8.62 19.12 -10.76
CA SER A 25 10.04 19.37 -10.53
C SER A 25 10.39 20.84 -10.22
N GLU A 26 9.51 21.78 -10.57
CA GLU A 26 9.69 23.21 -10.32
C GLU A 26 9.03 23.65 -9.00
N GLY A 27 8.35 22.71 -8.31
CA GLY A 27 7.66 22.97 -7.05
C GLY A 27 6.22 23.47 -7.22
N LYS A 28 5.66 23.43 -8.44
CA LYS A 28 4.27 23.81 -8.67
C LYS A 28 3.34 22.68 -8.26
N LEU A 29 2.32 23.02 -7.47
CA LEU A 29 1.31 22.07 -7.02
C LEU A 29 0.52 21.49 -8.20
N LEU A 30 0.35 20.18 -8.21
CA LEU A 30 -0.46 19.44 -9.15
C LEU A 30 -1.91 19.43 -8.67
N LEU A 31 -2.78 20.10 -9.43
CA LEU A 31 -4.22 20.03 -9.25
C LEU A 31 -4.77 18.97 -10.21
N THR A 32 -5.43 17.97 -9.65
CA THR A 32 -6.13 16.92 -10.41
C THR A 32 -7.59 17.31 -10.58
N ASP A 33 -8.12 17.16 -11.79
CA ASP A 33 -9.49 17.55 -12.10
C ASP A 33 -10.52 16.47 -11.68
N SER A 34 -10.08 15.23 -11.43
CA SER A 34 -10.92 14.11 -11.03
C SER A 34 -11.08 13.97 -9.51
N HIS A 35 -12.28 13.58 -9.08
CA HIS A 35 -12.49 13.03 -7.75
C HIS A 35 -11.97 11.58 -7.72
N LYS A 36 -10.83 11.37 -7.06
CA LYS A 36 -10.11 10.09 -6.92
C LYS A 36 -9.26 9.71 -8.14
N PRO A 37 -8.24 10.52 -8.46
CA PRO A 37 -7.39 10.29 -9.63
C PRO A 37 -6.50 9.06 -9.40
N ILE A 38 -6.33 8.25 -10.46
CA ILE A 38 -5.18 7.33 -10.56
C ILE A 38 -4.17 7.96 -11.52
N LEU A 39 -2.98 8.25 -11.00
CA LEU A 39 -1.89 8.86 -11.74
C LEU A 39 -0.87 7.78 -12.10
N TYR A 40 -0.48 7.72 -13.37
CA TYR A 40 0.74 7.03 -13.78
C TYR A 40 1.85 8.05 -13.92
N VAL A 41 2.87 7.92 -13.08
CA VAL A 41 4.04 8.80 -13.09
C VAL A 41 5.31 7.95 -13.17
N PRO A 42 6.18 8.14 -14.18
CA PRO A 42 7.42 7.37 -14.31
C PRO A 42 8.29 7.41 -13.04
N THR A 43 8.53 8.60 -12.49
CA THR A 43 9.36 8.79 -11.29
C THR A 43 8.62 9.56 -10.20
N LEU A 44 8.61 9.01 -8.99
CA LEU A 44 8.05 9.63 -7.80
C LEU A 44 9.17 9.82 -6.77
N LEU A 45 9.45 11.07 -6.40
CA LEU A 45 10.31 11.41 -5.27
C LEU A 45 9.43 11.60 -4.05
N VAL A 46 9.72 10.91 -2.94
CA VAL A 46 8.91 10.99 -1.71
C VAL A 46 9.81 11.39 -0.55
N GLN A 47 9.40 12.41 0.20
CA GLN A 47 10.08 12.75 1.43
C GLN A 47 10.00 11.60 2.42
N GLN A 48 11.13 11.11 2.93
CA GLN A 48 11.22 9.86 3.69
C GLN A 48 10.27 9.83 4.89
N GLU A 49 10.10 10.97 5.57
CA GLU A 49 9.24 11.08 6.76
C GLU A 49 7.75 10.78 6.49
N LEU A 50 7.29 10.94 5.24
CA LEU A 50 5.93 10.60 4.84
C LEU A 50 5.67 9.09 4.93
N ILE A 51 6.72 8.30 4.76
CA ILE A 51 6.67 6.85 4.79
C ILE A 51 7.02 6.40 6.20
N THR A 52 8.17 6.84 6.70
CA THR A 52 8.67 6.46 8.02
C THR A 52 9.51 7.59 8.61
N PRO A 53 9.17 8.11 9.80
CA PRO A 53 10.08 9.00 10.51
C PRO A 53 11.38 8.27 10.86
N ASP A 54 12.48 9.02 10.95
CA ASP A 54 13.74 8.51 11.46
C ASP A 54 13.62 8.36 12.98
N TYR A 55 13.55 7.11 13.43
CA TYR A 55 13.40 6.75 14.84
C TYR A 55 14.75 6.49 15.50
N VAL A 56 14.91 6.99 16.72
CA VAL A 56 15.95 6.53 17.64
C VAL A 56 15.42 5.34 18.45
N LEU A 57 16.25 4.31 18.65
CA LEU A 57 15.86 3.15 19.46
C LEU A 57 16.47 3.24 20.86
N TYR A 58 15.63 3.04 21.87
CA TYR A 58 16.03 2.83 23.25
C TYR A 58 15.64 1.42 23.67
N LEU A 59 16.57 0.70 24.30
CA LEU A 59 16.38 -0.61 24.90
C LEU A 59 16.55 -0.48 26.40
N LEU A 60 15.47 -0.73 27.15
CA LEU A 60 15.46 -0.67 28.62
C LEU A 60 15.18 -2.06 29.18
N ASP A 61 16.03 -2.51 30.10
CA ASP A 61 15.93 -3.86 30.67
C ASP A 61 14.69 -4.07 31.54
N ASN A 62 14.24 -3.00 32.23
CA ASN A 62 13.10 -3.01 33.13
C ASN A 62 12.31 -1.68 33.05
N ASP A 63 11.19 -1.63 33.75
CA ASP A 63 10.31 -0.46 33.87
C ASP A 63 10.69 0.47 35.03
N GLU A 64 11.88 0.32 35.61
CA GLU A 64 12.35 1.16 36.71
C GLU A 64 12.51 2.61 36.24
N ASN A 65 11.84 3.52 36.93
CA ASN A 65 11.76 4.95 36.60
C ASN A 65 11.30 5.21 35.15
N LEU A 66 10.48 4.32 34.58
CA LEU A 66 10.09 4.40 33.18
C LEU A 66 9.42 5.74 32.83
N SER A 67 8.54 6.27 33.67
CA SER A 67 7.87 7.55 33.42
C SER A 67 8.87 8.70 33.26
N ALA A 68 9.86 8.79 34.16
CA ALA A 68 10.91 9.81 34.08
C ALA A 68 11.83 9.60 32.87
N LYS A 69 12.14 8.35 32.53
CA LYS A 69 12.92 8.01 31.32
C LYS A 69 12.18 8.41 30.04
N LEU A 70 10.87 8.14 29.96
CA LEU A 70 10.04 8.53 28.81
C LEU A 70 9.99 10.05 28.67
N GLU A 71 9.74 10.79 29.76
CA GLU A 71 9.73 12.26 29.76
C GLU A 71 11.08 12.84 29.30
N ASN A 72 12.20 12.27 29.76
CA ASN A 72 13.53 12.69 29.31
C ASN A 72 13.75 12.44 27.81
N ILE A 73 13.27 11.30 27.28
CA ILE A 73 13.38 10.98 25.86
C ILE A 73 12.47 11.88 25.03
N GLU A 74 11.24 12.16 25.47
CA GLU A 74 10.33 13.12 24.81
C GLU A 74 10.97 14.51 24.66
N ASN A 75 11.68 14.97 25.70
CA ASN A 75 12.35 16.27 25.69
C ASN A 75 13.62 16.32 24.83
N SER A 76 14.20 15.18 24.46
CA SER A 76 15.48 15.11 23.73
C SER A 76 15.37 14.60 22.31
N GLU A 77 14.31 13.85 21.97
CA GLU A 77 14.17 13.17 20.69
C GLU A 77 12.90 13.59 19.95
N GLN A 78 13.02 13.82 18.64
CA GLN A 78 11.84 14.07 17.81
C GLN A 78 11.02 12.80 17.60
N ASN A 79 11.67 11.68 17.30
CA ASN A 79 10.99 10.39 17.17
C ASN A 79 11.83 9.29 17.82
N ALA A 80 11.22 8.52 18.73
CA ALA A 80 11.89 7.43 19.43
C ALA A 80 10.98 6.21 19.63
N ILE A 81 11.57 5.02 19.59
CA ILE A 81 10.96 3.76 20.02
C ILE A 81 11.64 3.37 21.31
N VAL A 82 10.89 3.27 22.40
CA VAL A 82 11.39 2.81 23.69
C VAL A 82 10.87 1.41 23.93
N LEU A 83 11.75 0.43 23.87
CA LEU A 83 11.42 -0.98 24.05
C LEU A 83 11.82 -1.41 25.47
N VAL A 84 10.83 -1.80 26.26
CA VAL A 84 11.01 -2.14 27.67
C VAL A 84 10.81 -3.64 27.89
N GLY A 85 11.73 -4.24 28.64
CA GLY A 85 11.65 -5.61 29.13
C GLY A 85 12.64 -6.57 28.46
N THR A 86 12.82 -7.72 29.10
CA THR A 86 13.66 -8.81 28.61
C THR A 86 12.77 -9.99 28.20
N GLN A 87 13.16 -10.75 27.17
CA GLN A 87 12.48 -11.98 26.68
C GLN A 87 11.32 -11.80 25.66
N ARG A 88 10.31 -12.70 25.71
CA ARG A 88 9.30 -12.97 24.66
C ARG A 88 8.29 -11.83 24.46
N ASP A 89 7.94 -11.16 25.55
CA ASP A 89 6.94 -10.08 25.55
C ASP A 89 7.64 -8.77 25.89
N ARG A 90 7.71 -7.87 24.92
CA ARG A 90 8.28 -6.54 25.12
C ARG A 90 7.21 -5.49 24.86
N LYS A 91 7.30 -4.42 25.63
CA LYS A 91 6.40 -3.27 25.54
C LYS A 91 7.11 -2.17 24.76
N ALA A 92 6.55 -1.77 23.63
CA ALA A 92 7.06 -0.67 22.83
C ALA A 92 6.26 0.60 23.07
N TYR A 93 6.94 1.66 23.46
CA TYR A 93 6.41 3.01 23.51
C TYR A 93 6.93 3.79 22.31
N PHE A 94 6.08 4.62 21.72
CA PHE A 94 6.41 5.43 20.55
C PHE A 94 6.30 6.90 20.90
N ILE A 95 7.40 7.62 20.70
CA ILE A 95 7.48 9.07 20.78
C ILE A 95 7.57 9.56 19.34
N GLU A 96 6.71 10.49 18.95
CA GLU A 96 6.77 11.15 17.65
C GLU A 96 6.48 12.64 17.83
N LYS A 97 7.17 13.48 17.06
CA LYS A 97 7.11 14.95 17.17
C LYS A 97 7.31 15.43 18.62
N GLY A 98 8.23 14.79 19.35
CA GLY A 98 8.57 15.10 20.75
C GLY A 98 7.47 14.78 21.76
N LYS A 99 6.52 13.88 21.43
CA LYS A 99 5.43 13.47 22.33
C LYS A 99 5.20 11.98 22.29
N LEU A 100 4.94 11.38 23.44
CA LEU A 100 4.47 10.01 23.60
C LEU A 100 3.09 9.90 22.98
N ILE A 101 2.99 9.04 21.96
CA ILE A 101 1.77 8.89 21.17
C ILE A 101 0.66 8.20 21.96
N SER A 102 1.03 7.27 22.83
CA SER A 102 0.10 6.53 23.68
C SER A 102 0.77 6.22 25.02
N PRO A 103 0.07 6.46 26.16
CA PRO A 103 0.56 6.03 27.46
C PRO A 103 0.53 4.50 27.61
N TYR A 104 -0.25 3.81 26.78
CA TYR A 104 -0.29 2.35 26.72
C TYR A 104 0.71 1.85 25.69
N PRO A 105 1.66 0.97 26.06
CA PRO A 105 2.60 0.41 25.12
C PRO A 105 1.94 -0.57 24.17
N VAL A 106 2.53 -0.72 22.99
CA VAL A 106 2.20 -1.82 22.09
C VAL A 106 2.93 -3.08 22.56
N GLU A 107 2.19 -4.16 22.76
CA GLU A 107 2.76 -5.47 23.04
C GLU A 107 3.25 -6.11 21.74
N LEU A 108 4.53 -6.45 21.69
CA LEU A 108 5.17 -6.99 20.50
C LEU A 108 5.66 -8.42 20.76
N SER A 109 5.22 -9.35 19.91
CA SER A 109 5.75 -10.72 19.89
C SER A 109 7.13 -10.73 19.24
N CYS A 110 8.19 -10.66 20.04
CA CYS A 110 9.53 -10.39 19.52
C CYS A 110 10.28 -11.62 18.96
N GLY A 111 9.61 -12.73 18.66
CA GLY A 111 10.25 -14.02 18.33
C GLY A 111 11.36 -13.95 17.27
N TYR A 112 11.07 -13.40 16.09
CA TYR A 112 12.02 -13.31 14.97
C TYR A 112 13.10 -12.24 15.16
N SER A 113 12.76 -11.14 15.83
CA SER A 113 13.66 -9.99 15.99
C SER A 113 14.55 -10.08 17.23
N LEU A 114 14.30 -11.06 18.12
CA LEU A 114 15.06 -11.28 19.35
C LEU A 114 16.55 -11.54 19.09
N GLU A 115 16.90 -12.30 18.05
CA GLU A 115 18.30 -12.55 17.68
C GLU A 115 19.00 -11.25 17.27
N LYS A 116 18.38 -10.49 16.37
CA LYS A 116 18.90 -9.19 15.89
C LYS A 116 18.98 -8.15 17.01
N MET A 117 18.04 -8.16 17.95
CA MET A 117 18.07 -7.24 19.10
C MET A 117 19.18 -7.57 20.09
N LYS A 118 19.63 -8.83 20.20
CA LYS A 118 20.77 -9.21 21.05
C LYS A 118 22.11 -8.73 20.50
N GLU A 119 22.18 -8.43 19.20
CA GLU A 119 23.36 -7.84 18.57
C GLU A 119 23.48 -6.33 18.84
N LEU A 120 22.46 -5.70 19.43
CA LEU A 120 22.45 -4.28 19.71
C LEU A 120 23.07 -4.00 21.09
N HIS A 121 23.95 -3.00 21.13
CA HIS A 121 24.66 -2.52 22.31
C HIS A 121 24.11 -1.12 22.68
N PRO A 122 23.14 -1.04 23.62
CA PRO A 122 22.67 0.24 24.14
C PRO A 122 23.71 0.88 25.08
N THR A 123 23.68 2.21 25.18
CA THR A 123 24.42 2.97 26.20
C THR A 123 23.83 2.73 27.60
N GLU A 124 24.46 3.28 28.65
CA GLU A 124 23.91 3.26 30.02
C GLU A 124 22.50 3.87 30.14
N SER A 125 22.18 4.84 29.28
CA SER A 125 20.84 5.43 29.18
C SER A 125 19.84 4.60 28.36
N GLY A 126 20.27 3.45 27.83
CA GLY A 126 19.48 2.57 26.97
C GLY A 126 19.49 2.95 25.49
N LYS A 127 20.12 4.04 25.08
CA LYS A 127 20.11 4.52 23.69
C LYS A 127 20.97 3.63 22.79
N VAL A 128 20.45 3.20 21.65
CA VAL A 128 21.22 2.42 20.65
C VAL A 128 21.75 3.36 19.59
N ASN A 129 23.05 3.67 19.66
CA ASN A 129 23.69 4.60 18.72
C ASN A 129 24.08 3.90 17.41
N PRO A 130 23.74 4.46 16.23
CA PRO A 130 24.16 3.91 14.93
C PRO A 130 25.67 3.90 14.67
N ALA A 131 26.45 4.66 15.45
CA ALA A 131 27.91 4.70 15.36
C ALA A 131 28.55 3.45 16.00
N ASP A 132 27.93 2.95 17.07
CA ASP A 132 28.44 1.84 17.89
C ASP A 132 27.78 0.49 17.52
N ASN A 133 26.83 0.51 16.59
CA ASN A 133 26.00 -0.64 16.22
C ASN A 133 25.96 -0.86 14.72
N ASN A 134 25.70 -2.09 14.29
CA ASN A 134 25.49 -2.39 12.87
C ASN A 134 24.24 -1.64 12.35
N LYS A 135 24.45 -0.70 11.42
CA LYS A 135 23.38 0.14 10.86
C LYS A 135 22.27 -0.67 10.20
N ASN A 136 22.59 -1.78 9.52
CA ASN A 136 21.59 -2.62 8.85
C ASN A 136 20.75 -3.41 9.86
N THR A 137 21.39 -3.95 10.91
CA THR A 137 20.68 -4.62 12.00
C THR A 137 19.74 -3.65 12.71
N LEU A 138 20.24 -2.47 13.10
CA LEU A 138 19.44 -1.43 13.75
C LEU A 138 18.26 -0.98 12.89
N ALA A 139 18.49 -0.66 11.61
CA ALA A 139 17.43 -0.27 10.69
C ALA A 139 16.37 -1.38 10.53
N THR A 140 16.79 -2.65 10.50
CA THR A 140 15.87 -3.79 10.43
C THR A 140 15.02 -3.93 11.69
N VAL A 141 15.63 -3.77 12.88
CA VAL A 141 14.92 -3.82 14.16
C VAL A 141 13.91 -2.68 14.27
N ILE A 142 14.34 -1.44 14.00
CA ILE A 142 13.44 -0.28 13.98
C ILE A 142 12.29 -0.50 12.99
N ARG A 143 12.59 -1.00 11.78
CA ARG A 143 11.59 -1.30 10.76
C ARG A 143 10.58 -2.34 11.23
N TYR A 144 11.04 -3.38 11.91
CA TYR A 144 10.16 -4.39 12.47
C TYR A 144 9.26 -3.81 13.57
N LEU A 145 9.82 -3.06 14.52
CA LEU A 145 9.08 -2.49 15.65
C LEU A 145 8.01 -1.50 15.16
N ARG A 146 8.35 -0.60 14.23
CA ARG A 146 7.38 0.37 13.68
C ARG A 146 6.23 -0.28 12.93
N LEU A 147 6.51 -1.35 12.15
CA LEU A 147 5.47 -2.02 11.37
C LEU A 147 4.48 -2.75 12.28
N ASN A 148 4.97 -3.46 13.30
CA ASN A 148 4.11 -4.13 14.27
C ASN A 148 3.44 -3.15 15.25
N GLY A 149 4.07 -2.00 15.51
CA GLY A 149 3.50 -0.89 16.27
C GLY A 149 2.47 -0.06 15.52
N ASP A 150 2.19 -0.42 14.26
CA ASP A 150 1.31 0.33 13.38
C ASP A 150 1.74 1.80 13.15
N ARG A 151 3.04 2.10 13.13
CA ARG A 151 3.62 3.47 13.03
C ARG A 151 4.32 3.81 11.72
N ALA A 152 4.08 3.06 10.64
CA ALA A 152 4.77 3.27 9.37
C ALA A 152 3.79 3.24 8.20
N ASN A 153 3.86 4.17 7.26
CA ASN A 153 2.96 4.17 6.09
C ASN A 153 3.40 3.21 4.98
N GLU A 154 4.39 2.34 5.24
CA GLU A 154 4.94 1.36 4.30
C GLU A 154 4.14 0.05 4.32
N VAL A 155 3.90 -0.54 3.14
CA VAL A 155 3.35 -1.90 3.00
C VAL A 155 4.46 -2.87 2.64
N GLU A 156 4.54 -3.98 3.39
CA GLU A 156 5.42 -5.10 3.05
C GLU A 156 4.88 -5.88 1.83
N ILE A 157 5.75 -6.59 1.11
CA ILE A 157 5.43 -7.34 -0.12
C ILE A 157 4.29 -8.38 0.06
N THR A 158 4.01 -8.79 1.30
CA THR A 158 2.90 -9.69 1.68
C THR A 158 2.03 -9.12 2.81
N GLY A 159 2.18 -7.82 3.07
CA GLY A 159 1.49 -7.11 4.15
C GLY A 159 0.20 -6.43 3.70
N THR A 160 -0.62 -6.09 4.69
CA THR A 160 -1.71 -5.12 4.54
C THR A 160 -1.42 -3.92 5.42
N ARG A 161 -1.67 -2.73 4.88
CA ARG A 161 -1.54 -1.48 5.61
C ARG A 161 -2.78 -0.64 5.43
N THR A 162 -3.16 0.05 6.51
CA THR A 162 -4.23 1.04 6.50
C THR A 162 -3.64 2.39 6.88
N GLY A 163 -4.08 3.46 6.21
CA GLY A 163 -3.69 4.82 6.57
C GLY A 163 -4.22 5.85 5.58
N LYS A 164 -4.19 7.12 5.97
CA LYS A 164 -4.50 8.24 5.08
C LYS A 164 -3.49 8.35 3.93
N ASN A 165 -2.24 8.00 4.23
CA ASN A 165 -1.14 7.90 3.29
C ASN A 165 -0.54 6.50 3.41
N VAL A 166 -0.37 5.79 2.30
CA VAL A 166 0.17 4.41 2.28
C VAL A 166 1.04 4.23 1.04
N PHE A 167 2.22 3.65 1.22
CA PHE A 167 3.25 3.52 0.19
C PHE A 167 3.74 2.09 0.08
N SER A 168 4.01 1.65 -1.15
CA SER A 168 4.73 0.42 -1.42
C SER A 168 5.72 0.65 -2.55
N MET A 169 6.99 0.35 -2.27
CA MET A 169 8.10 0.54 -3.20
C MET A 169 8.19 -0.54 -4.27
N SER A 170 7.61 -1.71 -4.00
CA SER A 170 7.62 -2.82 -4.92
C SER A 170 6.55 -3.81 -4.50
N PHE A 171 5.65 -4.11 -5.41
CA PHE A 171 4.69 -5.19 -5.25
C PHE A 171 5.09 -6.48 -5.97
N GLY A 172 6.31 -6.55 -6.50
CA GLY A 172 6.85 -7.74 -7.14
C GLY A 172 5.89 -8.37 -8.18
N PRO A 173 5.70 -9.69 -8.21
CA PRO A 173 4.74 -10.37 -9.08
C PRO A 173 3.31 -10.45 -8.48
N CYS A 174 3.05 -9.76 -7.37
CA CYS A 174 1.75 -9.77 -6.69
C CYS A 174 0.73 -8.89 -7.41
N ASN A 175 -0.54 -9.00 -7.00
CA ASN A 175 -1.60 -8.07 -7.41
C ASN A 175 -1.86 -7.10 -6.24
N PRO A 176 -1.47 -5.83 -6.34
CA PRO A 176 -1.87 -4.80 -5.38
C PRO A 176 -3.39 -4.67 -5.35
N ILE A 177 -3.95 -4.58 -4.16
CA ILE A 177 -5.36 -4.30 -3.93
C ILE A 177 -5.44 -3.04 -3.11
N VAL A 178 -6.11 -2.02 -3.64
CA VAL A 178 -6.36 -0.76 -2.94
C VAL A 178 -7.84 -0.66 -2.64
N GLY A 179 -8.18 -0.38 -1.39
CA GLY A 179 -9.52 0.00 -0.98
C GLY A 179 -9.49 1.35 -0.28
N GLN A 180 -10.55 2.14 -0.45
CA GLN A 180 -10.75 3.38 0.30
C GLN A 180 -11.93 3.19 1.23
N ARG A 181 -11.69 3.28 2.54
CA ARG A 181 -12.72 3.18 3.59
C ARG A 181 -13.74 4.32 3.47
N LYS A 182 -15.01 4.05 3.80
CA LYS A 182 -16.10 5.03 3.65
C LYS A 182 -16.02 6.14 4.69
N ASN A 183 -15.85 5.76 5.97
CA ASN A 183 -16.07 6.67 7.09
C ASN A 183 -14.90 7.64 7.30
N ASP A 184 -13.67 7.15 7.20
CA ASP A 184 -12.45 7.89 7.53
C ASP A 184 -11.61 8.27 6.29
N LYS A 185 -12.04 7.81 5.10
CA LYS A 185 -11.33 7.97 3.81
C LYS A 185 -9.89 7.44 3.82
N GLN A 186 -9.53 6.57 4.77
CA GLN A 186 -8.21 5.95 4.75
C GLN A 186 -8.11 4.91 3.63
N PHE A 187 -6.93 4.80 3.05
CA PHE A 187 -6.60 3.73 2.15
C PHE A 187 -6.24 2.46 2.92
N VAL A 188 -6.59 1.34 2.33
CA VAL A 188 -6.14 0.00 2.69
C VAL A 188 -5.40 -0.54 1.47
N LEU A 189 -4.13 -0.90 1.61
CA LEU A 189 -3.33 -1.49 0.55
C LEU A 189 -2.86 -2.87 0.99
N ASN A 190 -3.11 -3.87 0.15
CA ASN A 190 -2.64 -5.24 0.32
C ASN A 190 -1.93 -5.74 -0.94
N HIS A 191 -0.87 -6.54 -0.76
CA HIS A 191 -0.21 -7.24 -1.85
C HIS A 191 -0.64 -8.70 -1.90
N ALA A 192 -1.55 -9.04 -2.82
CA ALA A 192 -2.04 -10.41 -2.95
C ALA A 192 -1.06 -11.30 -3.72
N ASP A 193 -0.41 -12.19 -2.98
CA ASP A 193 0.49 -13.23 -3.47
C ASP A 193 -0.28 -14.45 -4.03
N GLY A 194 -1.38 -14.82 -3.39
CA GLY A 194 -2.36 -15.82 -3.82
C GLY A 194 -3.58 -15.26 -4.56
N SER A 195 -4.44 -16.15 -5.03
CA SER A 195 -5.77 -15.83 -5.57
C SER A 195 -6.91 -16.09 -4.58
N GLY A 196 -6.60 -16.68 -3.42
CA GLY A 196 -7.57 -16.92 -2.36
C GLY A 196 -8.01 -15.61 -1.73
N VAL A 197 -9.31 -15.48 -1.53
CA VAL A 197 -9.90 -14.42 -0.71
C VAL A 197 -10.58 -15.13 0.44
N ASP A 198 -9.87 -15.21 1.56
CA ASP A 198 -10.36 -15.78 2.81
C ASP A 198 -10.22 -14.75 3.94
N ARG A 199 -10.67 -15.13 5.13
CA ARG A 199 -10.63 -14.26 6.31
C ARG A 199 -9.29 -14.32 7.05
N GLU A 200 -8.27 -14.94 6.46
CA GLU A 200 -6.95 -15.13 7.06
C GLU A 200 -5.87 -14.33 6.30
N GLY A 201 -4.67 -14.27 6.88
CA GLY A 201 -3.51 -13.63 6.25
C GLY A 201 -3.70 -12.13 5.94
N GLY A 202 -2.97 -11.65 4.91
CA GLY A 202 -3.03 -10.26 4.45
C GLY A 202 -4.40 -9.89 3.91
N ILE A 203 -5.00 -10.73 3.06
CA ILE A 203 -6.30 -10.44 2.48
C ILE A 203 -7.42 -10.39 3.54
N GLY A 204 -7.37 -11.23 4.57
CA GLY A 204 -8.27 -11.16 5.72
C GLY A 204 -8.13 -9.85 6.50
N LYS A 205 -6.90 -9.38 6.73
CA LYS A 205 -6.63 -8.06 7.34
C LYS A 205 -7.19 -6.93 6.48
N PHE A 206 -7.09 -7.04 5.15
CA PHE A 206 -7.70 -6.08 4.23
C PHE A 206 -9.22 -6.03 4.38
N LEU A 207 -9.89 -7.19 4.36
CA LEU A 207 -11.35 -7.28 4.52
C LEU A 207 -11.80 -6.68 5.85
N LYS A 208 -11.16 -7.09 6.95
CA LYS A 208 -11.46 -6.58 8.30
C LYS A 208 -11.29 -5.06 8.37
N SER A 209 -10.20 -4.55 7.80
CA SER A 209 -9.94 -3.11 7.76
C SER A 209 -11.04 -2.36 7.00
N ILE A 210 -11.47 -2.87 5.86
CA ILE A 210 -12.57 -2.25 5.09
C ILE A 210 -13.88 -2.24 5.90
N GLU A 211 -14.20 -3.33 6.60
CA GLU A 211 -15.39 -3.42 7.45
C GLU A 211 -15.36 -2.47 8.64
N GLU A 212 -14.22 -2.38 9.34
CA GLU A 212 -13.98 -1.40 10.42
C GLU A 212 -14.18 0.05 9.95
N GLY A 213 -13.85 0.33 8.68
CA GLY A 213 -14.08 1.62 8.02
C GLY A 213 -15.51 1.89 7.54
N GLY A 214 -16.49 1.05 7.90
CA GLY A 214 -17.88 1.15 7.44
C GLY A 214 -18.10 0.65 6.00
N GLY A 215 -17.20 -0.20 5.51
CA GLY A 215 -17.10 -0.61 4.12
C GLY A 215 -16.18 0.31 3.31
N ALA A 216 -16.26 0.19 1.99
CA ALA A 216 -15.44 1.01 1.09
C ALA A 216 -16.27 1.79 0.06
N ASP A 217 -15.77 2.95 -0.38
CA ASP A 217 -16.33 3.66 -1.53
C ASP A 217 -15.76 3.13 -2.85
N PHE A 218 -14.50 2.70 -2.81
CA PHE A 218 -13.73 2.28 -3.96
C PHE A 218 -12.87 1.07 -3.58
N ILE A 219 -12.80 0.07 -4.47
CA ILE A 219 -11.83 -1.01 -4.37
C ILE A 219 -11.32 -1.31 -5.78
N ALA A 220 -10.02 -1.36 -5.94
CA ALA A 220 -9.37 -1.75 -7.18
C ALA A 220 -8.33 -2.85 -6.97
N VAL A 221 -8.34 -3.83 -7.87
CA VAL A 221 -7.32 -4.84 -8.02
C VAL A 221 -6.43 -4.45 -9.20
N MET A 222 -5.17 -4.14 -8.92
CA MET A 222 -4.20 -3.77 -9.95
C MET A 222 -3.72 -5.03 -10.68
N GLN A 223 -3.72 -4.97 -12.01
CA GLN A 223 -3.38 -6.07 -12.91
C GLN A 223 -2.24 -5.66 -13.85
N ASN A 224 -1.15 -6.42 -13.84
CA ASN A 224 -0.14 -6.33 -14.90
C ASN A 224 -0.59 -7.21 -16.08
N PRO A 225 -0.93 -6.64 -17.26
CA PRO A 225 -1.39 -7.39 -18.41
C PRO A 225 -0.27 -8.17 -19.12
N LYS A 226 1.00 -7.88 -18.82
CA LYS A 226 2.14 -8.62 -19.40
C LYS A 226 2.60 -9.81 -18.56
N VAL A 227 2.08 -9.96 -17.34
CA VAL A 227 2.42 -11.06 -16.44
C VAL A 227 1.24 -12.03 -16.35
N ALA A 228 1.36 -13.19 -17.00
CA ALA A 228 0.28 -14.19 -17.10
C ALA A 228 -0.29 -14.60 -15.73
N ARG A 229 0.56 -14.77 -14.71
CA ARG A 229 0.12 -15.10 -13.35
C ARG A 229 -0.72 -13.98 -12.72
N SER A 230 -0.36 -12.71 -12.94
CA SER A 230 -1.14 -11.56 -12.48
C SER A 230 -2.51 -11.52 -13.17
N MET A 231 -2.54 -11.68 -14.50
CA MET A 231 -3.81 -11.73 -15.26
C MET A 231 -4.72 -12.88 -14.82
N ALA A 232 -4.15 -14.04 -14.48
CA ALA A 232 -4.95 -15.17 -14.03
C ALA A 232 -5.54 -14.95 -12.61
N LYS A 233 -4.80 -14.29 -11.72
CA LYS A 233 -5.21 -14.06 -10.32
C LYS A 233 -6.20 -12.91 -10.18
N ALA A 234 -5.96 -11.78 -10.83
CA ALA A 234 -6.73 -10.55 -10.69
C ALA A 234 -8.26 -10.72 -10.79
N PRO A 235 -8.84 -11.41 -11.79
CA PRO A 235 -10.30 -11.61 -11.88
C PRO A 235 -10.84 -12.45 -10.72
N ILE A 236 -10.09 -13.46 -10.25
CA ILE A 236 -10.47 -14.31 -9.13
C ILE A 236 -10.49 -13.49 -7.84
N ILE A 237 -9.46 -12.67 -7.62
CA ILE A 237 -9.36 -11.78 -6.45
C ILE A 237 -10.51 -10.77 -6.46
N ALA A 238 -10.75 -10.09 -7.60
CA ALA A 238 -11.84 -9.13 -7.72
C ALA A 238 -13.21 -9.77 -7.46
N GLY A 239 -13.45 -10.96 -8.01
CA GLY A 239 -14.66 -11.75 -7.76
C GLY A 239 -14.81 -12.18 -6.31
N GLY A 240 -13.76 -12.70 -5.70
CA GLY A 240 -13.76 -13.13 -4.30
C GLY A 240 -14.04 -11.97 -3.34
N LEU A 241 -13.38 -10.82 -3.54
CA LEU A 241 -13.62 -9.60 -2.77
C LEU A 241 -15.09 -9.14 -2.87
N ALA A 242 -15.69 -9.25 -4.06
CA ALA A 242 -17.07 -8.84 -4.29
C ALA A 242 -18.07 -9.69 -3.52
N VAL A 243 -17.84 -11.00 -3.51
CA VAL A 243 -18.68 -11.94 -2.76
C VAL A 243 -18.53 -11.70 -1.25
N GLU A 244 -17.29 -11.61 -0.75
CA GLU A 244 -17.02 -11.43 0.67
C GLU A 244 -17.55 -10.09 1.22
N LEU A 245 -17.43 -9.00 0.46
CA LEU A 245 -17.88 -7.67 0.86
C LEU A 245 -19.31 -7.35 0.39
N LYS A 246 -19.96 -8.27 -0.32
CA LYS A 246 -21.28 -8.07 -0.97
C LYS A 246 -21.33 -6.77 -1.78
N LYS A 247 -20.31 -6.55 -2.61
CA LYS A 247 -20.03 -5.26 -3.25
C LYS A 247 -19.83 -5.41 -4.75
N SER A 248 -20.52 -4.59 -5.54
CA SER A 248 -20.50 -4.66 -7.01
C SER A 248 -19.48 -3.74 -7.68
N ASN A 249 -19.08 -2.65 -7.01
CA ASN A 249 -18.15 -1.66 -7.54
C ASN A 249 -16.68 -1.98 -7.20
N ILE A 250 -16.27 -3.22 -7.41
CA ILE A 250 -14.86 -3.61 -7.42
C ILE A 250 -14.35 -3.58 -8.85
N LEU A 251 -13.23 -2.89 -9.04
CA LEU A 251 -12.63 -2.67 -10.36
C LEU A 251 -11.35 -3.47 -10.49
N ARG A 252 -11.00 -3.84 -11.71
CA ARG A 252 -9.65 -4.23 -12.08
C ARG A 252 -9.02 -3.11 -12.90
N ILE A 253 -7.74 -2.85 -12.67
CA ILE A 253 -7.05 -1.75 -13.34
C ILE A 253 -5.77 -2.29 -13.97
N ASN A 254 -5.73 -2.25 -15.30
CA ASN A 254 -4.54 -2.59 -16.06
C ASN A 254 -3.51 -1.49 -15.92
N PHE A 255 -2.32 -1.80 -15.40
CA PHE A 255 -1.22 -0.86 -15.34
C PHE A 255 -0.13 -1.15 -16.39
N PRO A 256 0.59 -0.12 -16.87
CA PRO A 256 1.66 -0.33 -17.83
C PRO A 256 2.81 -1.16 -17.22
N GLU A 257 3.52 -1.90 -18.07
CA GLU A 257 4.68 -2.67 -17.62
C GLU A 257 5.74 -1.77 -16.95
N GLY A 258 6.38 -2.32 -15.92
CA GLY A 258 7.44 -1.64 -15.15
C GLY A 258 6.93 -0.77 -14.02
N TYR A 259 5.63 -0.45 -13.97
CA TYR A 259 5.03 0.24 -12.83
C TYR A 259 4.81 -0.76 -11.70
N ASN A 260 5.71 -0.76 -10.72
CA ASN A 260 5.75 -1.75 -9.64
C ASN A 260 5.65 -1.14 -8.24
N ALA A 261 5.52 0.18 -8.15
CA ALA A 261 5.39 0.90 -6.90
C ALA A 261 4.07 1.70 -6.88
N ILE A 262 3.55 1.94 -5.69
CA ILE A 262 2.28 2.62 -5.48
C ILE A 262 2.33 3.53 -4.26
N ALA A 263 1.80 4.75 -4.40
CA ALA A 263 1.56 5.67 -3.31
C ALA A 263 0.07 6.05 -3.31
N CYS A 264 -0.61 5.83 -2.18
CA CYS A 264 -1.96 6.31 -1.96
C CYS A 264 -1.86 7.46 -0.96
N ILE A 265 -2.28 8.67 -1.34
CA ILE A 265 -2.05 9.88 -0.53
C ILE A 265 -3.35 10.66 -0.34
N ASN A 266 -3.40 11.43 0.75
CA ASN A 266 -4.48 12.34 1.12
C ASN A 266 -5.87 11.70 1.22
N GLY A 267 -5.93 10.37 1.23
CA GLY A 267 -7.16 9.61 1.23
C GLY A 267 -7.92 9.61 -0.11
N ASP A 268 -7.41 10.20 -1.19
CA ASP A 268 -8.13 10.25 -2.47
C ASP A 268 -7.28 9.95 -3.71
N THR A 269 -5.96 10.12 -3.64
CA THR A 269 -5.09 10.06 -4.81
C THR A 269 -4.27 8.78 -4.81
N ILE A 270 -4.26 8.06 -5.93
CA ILE A 270 -3.44 6.86 -6.11
C ILE A 270 -2.42 7.14 -7.22
N ILE A 271 -1.14 6.95 -6.92
CA ILE A 271 -0.03 7.14 -7.85
C ILE A 271 0.64 5.80 -8.06
N LEU A 272 0.63 5.31 -9.29
CA LEU A 272 1.43 4.17 -9.72
C LEU A 272 2.70 4.69 -10.37
N THR A 273 3.84 4.15 -9.97
CA THR A 273 5.14 4.60 -10.47
C THR A 273 6.09 3.44 -10.78
N LYS A 274 7.01 3.68 -11.72
CA LYS A 274 8.10 2.74 -12.04
C LYS A 274 9.25 2.85 -11.06
N ASN A 275 9.47 4.06 -10.56
CA ASN A 275 10.62 4.37 -9.74
C ASN A 275 10.21 5.29 -8.60
N MET A 276 10.14 4.74 -7.40
CA MET A 276 9.94 5.50 -6.18
C MET A 276 11.29 5.69 -5.48
N GLN A 277 11.70 6.94 -5.27
CA GLN A 277 12.95 7.31 -4.62
C GLN A 277 12.68 8.22 -3.43
N PHE A 278 13.56 8.18 -2.44
CA PHE A 278 13.38 8.94 -1.20
C PHE A 278 14.47 9.98 -1.00
N PHE A 279 14.06 11.08 -0.38
CA PHE A 279 14.96 12.12 0.10
C PHE A 279 14.63 12.46 1.56
N LYS A 280 15.67 12.80 2.31
CA LYS A 280 15.58 13.29 3.70
C LYS A 280 15.85 14.77 3.78
N THR A 281 16.81 15.27 3.01
CA THR A 281 17.22 16.68 3.04
C THR A 281 16.87 17.40 1.75
N ILE A 282 16.96 18.73 1.80
CA ILE A 282 16.75 19.59 0.63
C ILE A 282 17.85 19.32 -0.40
N GLU A 283 19.08 19.09 0.03
CA GLU A 283 20.22 18.79 -0.83
C GLU A 283 20.01 17.47 -1.58
N GLU A 284 19.63 16.39 -0.88
CA GLU A 284 19.30 15.11 -1.50
C GLU A 284 18.15 15.24 -2.50
N LYS A 285 17.13 16.05 -2.18
CA LYS A 285 16.02 16.35 -3.10
C LYS A 285 16.55 17.00 -4.39
N GLN A 286 17.43 17.99 -4.30
CA GLN A 286 17.98 18.67 -5.47
C GLN A 286 18.85 17.73 -6.32
N GLU A 287 19.66 16.87 -5.70
CA GLU A 287 20.46 15.87 -6.40
C GLU A 287 19.58 14.90 -7.20
N LEU A 288 18.51 14.38 -6.58
CA LEU A 288 17.57 13.48 -7.25
C LEU A 288 16.80 14.20 -8.36
N LEU A 289 16.38 15.44 -8.16
CA LEU A 289 15.75 16.25 -9.21
C LEU A 289 16.68 16.43 -10.41
N HIS A 290 17.95 16.76 -10.19
CA HIS A 290 18.93 16.87 -11.27
C HIS A 290 19.14 15.52 -11.99
N LYS A 291 19.24 14.42 -11.23
CA LYS A 291 19.42 13.07 -11.79
C LYS A 291 18.25 12.63 -12.68
N PHE A 292 17.01 12.91 -12.28
CA PHE A 292 15.83 12.36 -12.94
C PHE A 292 15.10 13.33 -13.89
N SER A 293 15.38 14.63 -13.83
CA SER A 293 14.80 15.63 -14.75
C SER A 293 15.14 15.37 -16.22
N SER A 294 16.36 14.91 -16.52
CA SER A 294 16.81 14.60 -17.89
C SER A 294 16.42 13.20 -18.36
N ALA A 295 16.40 12.21 -17.45
CA ALA A 295 16.11 10.81 -17.77
C ALA A 295 14.60 10.50 -17.92
N SER A 296 13.74 11.28 -17.27
CA SER A 296 12.29 11.05 -17.24
C SER A 296 11.52 11.65 -18.43
N ALA A 297 12.15 12.53 -19.23
CA ALA A 297 11.51 13.26 -20.33
C ALA A 297 10.96 12.37 -21.48
N ALA A 298 11.39 11.10 -21.57
CA ALA A 298 10.99 10.19 -22.64
C ALA A 298 9.62 9.52 -22.40
N GLU A 299 9.16 9.42 -21.16
CA GLU A 299 7.91 8.72 -20.83
C GLU A 299 6.85 9.70 -20.35
N LYS A 300 5.63 9.59 -20.90
CA LYS A 300 4.52 10.47 -20.55
C LYS A 300 3.79 9.96 -19.32
N SER A 301 3.59 10.85 -18.35
CA SER A 301 2.60 10.64 -17.28
C SER A 301 1.18 10.79 -17.83
N ARG A 302 0.21 10.19 -17.14
CA ARG A 302 -1.21 10.30 -17.50
C ARG A 302 -2.11 10.06 -16.29
N GLU A 303 -3.25 10.72 -16.28
CA GLU A 303 -4.35 10.46 -15.35
C GLU A 303 -5.27 9.41 -15.97
N ILE A 304 -5.75 8.45 -15.17
CA ILE A 304 -6.85 7.57 -15.58
C ILE A 304 -8.13 8.06 -14.92
N GLU A 305 -9.15 8.23 -15.75
CA GLU A 305 -10.52 8.36 -15.28
C GLU A 305 -11.07 6.98 -14.89
N MET A 306 -11.82 6.90 -13.79
CA MET A 306 -12.42 5.62 -13.31
C MET A 306 -13.36 4.94 -14.33
N HIS A 307 -13.76 5.67 -15.37
CA HIS A 307 -14.65 5.21 -16.44
C HIS A 307 -13.90 4.89 -17.74
N ASP A 308 -12.56 4.93 -17.77
CA ASP A 308 -11.76 4.55 -18.93
C ASP A 308 -11.83 3.04 -19.17
N ASP A 309 -12.70 2.63 -20.09
CA ASP A 309 -12.96 1.24 -20.46
C ASP A 309 -11.75 0.51 -21.06
N LYS A 310 -10.70 1.23 -21.48
CA LYS A 310 -9.45 0.63 -21.99
C LYS A 310 -8.56 0.11 -20.87
N GLN A 311 -8.68 0.68 -19.68
CA GLN A 311 -7.77 0.41 -18.55
C GLN A 311 -8.50 -0.20 -17.36
N VAL A 312 -9.71 0.28 -17.11
CA VAL A 312 -10.57 -0.14 -16.01
C VAL A 312 -11.51 -1.22 -16.53
N ILE A 313 -11.35 -2.43 -16.01
CA ILE A 313 -12.23 -3.55 -16.28
C ILE A 313 -13.15 -3.71 -15.08
N ASP A 314 -14.45 -3.60 -15.32
CA ASP A 314 -15.44 -3.82 -14.29
C ASP A 314 -15.56 -5.31 -13.91
N LEU A 315 -16.33 -5.56 -12.85
CA LEU A 315 -16.51 -6.92 -12.36
C LEU A 315 -17.27 -7.81 -13.36
N SER A 316 -18.18 -7.22 -14.16
CA SER A 316 -18.93 -7.93 -15.20
C SER A 316 -17.99 -8.53 -16.25
N GLY A 317 -17.02 -7.75 -16.72
CA GLY A 317 -15.98 -8.18 -17.65
C GLY A 317 -15.03 -9.24 -17.08
N SER A 318 -15.05 -9.46 -15.76
CA SER A 318 -14.21 -10.46 -15.09
C SER A 318 -14.81 -11.88 -15.09
N ILE A 319 -16.12 -12.03 -15.27
CA ILE A 319 -16.83 -13.32 -15.15
C ILE A 319 -16.34 -14.33 -16.19
N GLU A 320 -16.18 -13.92 -17.44
CA GLU A 320 -15.72 -14.80 -18.53
C GLU A 320 -14.32 -15.38 -18.24
N GLU A 321 -13.43 -14.57 -17.69
CA GLU A 321 -12.08 -14.99 -17.33
C GLU A 321 -12.10 -16.00 -16.16
N ILE A 322 -12.92 -15.77 -15.13
CA ILE A 322 -13.07 -16.69 -13.99
C ILE A 322 -13.59 -18.04 -14.48
N GLU A 323 -14.63 -18.05 -15.31
CA GLU A 323 -15.18 -19.29 -15.87
C GLU A 323 -14.15 -20.07 -16.68
N ARG A 324 -13.39 -19.38 -17.54
CA ARG A 324 -12.34 -20.00 -18.35
C ARG A 324 -11.29 -20.67 -17.48
N VAL A 325 -10.77 -19.98 -16.47
CA VAL A 325 -9.77 -20.54 -15.54
C VAL A 325 -10.36 -21.73 -14.78
N ASN A 326 -11.61 -21.60 -14.32
CA ASN A 326 -12.30 -22.63 -13.56
C ASN A 326 -12.52 -23.91 -14.40
N GLN A 327 -12.87 -23.78 -15.69
CA GLN A 327 -12.99 -24.92 -16.61
C GLN A 327 -11.64 -25.60 -16.90
N GLN A 328 -10.56 -24.83 -17.07
CA GLN A 328 -9.22 -25.38 -17.27
C GLN A 328 -8.77 -26.22 -16.07
N LEU A 329 -9.00 -25.72 -14.84
CA LEU A 329 -8.64 -26.43 -13.61
C LEU A 329 -9.54 -27.65 -13.33
N LYS A 330 -10.82 -27.61 -13.69
CA LYS A 330 -11.72 -28.79 -13.64
C LYS A 330 -11.14 -29.95 -14.46
N LYS A 331 -10.69 -29.66 -15.69
CA LYS A 331 -10.11 -30.66 -16.60
C LYS A 331 -8.79 -31.23 -16.07
N SER A 332 -7.93 -30.40 -15.49
CA SER A 332 -6.63 -30.87 -14.98
C SER A 332 -6.73 -31.65 -13.66
N THR A 333 -7.74 -31.37 -12.83
CA THR A 333 -7.91 -32.00 -11.50
C THR A 333 -8.94 -33.13 -11.46
N LEU A 334 -9.59 -33.46 -12.59
CA LEU A 334 -10.65 -34.48 -12.70
C LEU A 334 -11.79 -34.28 -11.70
N LYS A 335 -12.08 -33.04 -11.28
CA LYS A 335 -13.15 -32.72 -10.33
C LYS A 335 -14.45 -32.33 -11.05
N LYS A 336 -15.59 -32.78 -10.51
CA LYS A 336 -16.94 -32.41 -11.00
C LYS A 336 -17.26 -30.92 -10.82
N LYS A 337 -16.80 -30.34 -9.71
CA LYS A 337 -16.91 -28.91 -9.40
C LYS A 337 -15.52 -28.27 -9.44
N GLY A 338 -15.47 -27.03 -9.90
CA GLY A 338 -14.24 -26.29 -10.05
C GLY A 338 -14.00 -25.42 -8.83
N PRO A 339 -12.73 -25.03 -8.60
CA PRO A 339 -12.34 -24.33 -7.39
C PRO A 339 -13.02 -22.95 -7.21
N TYR A 340 -13.56 -22.36 -8.29
CA TYR A 340 -14.14 -21.01 -8.27
C TYR A 340 -15.64 -20.97 -8.57
N ASP A 341 -16.34 -22.13 -8.53
CA ASP A 341 -17.80 -22.17 -8.74
C ASP A 341 -18.56 -21.32 -7.69
N ALA A 342 -18.07 -21.27 -6.44
CA ALA A 342 -18.69 -20.47 -5.37
C ALA A 342 -18.62 -18.95 -5.65
N ILE A 343 -17.50 -18.49 -6.23
CA ILE A 343 -17.34 -17.08 -6.62
C ILE A 343 -18.38 -16.73 -7.69
N LEU A 344 -18.51 -17.55 -8.72
CA LEU A 344 -19.46 -17.33 -9.81
C LEU A 344 -20.92 -17.30 -9.31
N GLN A 345 -21.28 -18.22 -8.42
CA GLN A 345 -22.62 -18.24 -7.80
C GLN A 345 -22.87 -17.00 -6.92
N GLY A 346 -21.86 -16.58 -6.16
CA GLY A 346 -21.94 -15.36 -5.36
C GLY A 346 -22.11 -14.11 -6.21
N LEU A 347 -21.36 -13.98 -7.30
CA LEU A 347 -21.48 -12.86 -8.25
C LEU A 347 -22.88 -12.79 -8.89
N GLN A 348 -23.43 -13.93 -9.31
CA GLN A 348 -24.81 -14.02 -9.82
C GLN A 348 -25.84 -13.60 -8.77
N SER A 349 -25.64 -14.02 -7.52
CA SER A 349 -26.53 -13.65 -6.40
C SER A 349 -26.49 -12.15 -6.09
N LEU A 350 -25.41 -11.45 -6.46
CA LEU A 350 -25.27 -9.99 -6.39
C LEU A 350 -25.82 -9.27 -7.63
N GLY A 351 -26.41 -9.98 -8.59
CA GLY A 351 -26.93 -9.41 -9.84
C GLY A 351 -25.85 -9.00 -10.84
N ILE A 352 -24.63 -9.53 -10.69
CA ILE A 352 -23.50 -9.22 -11.58
C ILE A 352 -23.47 -10.29 -12.66
N GLU A 353 -23.84 -9.89 -13.87
CA GLU A 353 -23.92 -10.75 -15.04
C GLU A 353 -22.84 -10.39 -16.06
N LYS A 354 -22.58 -11.29 -17.01
CA LYS A 354 -21.68 -10.98 -18.12
C LYS A 354 -22.23 -9.83 -18.97
N PRO A 355 -21.35 -8.99 -19.56
CA PRO A 355 -21.78 -8.06 -20.58
C PRO A 355 -22.47 -8.86 -21.70
N LYS A 356 -23.71 -8.47 -22.03
CA LYS A 356 -24.40 -9.06 -23.18
C LYS A 356 -23.60 -8.68 -24.41
N LYS A 357 -23.10 -9.67 -25.17
CA LYS A 357 -22.58 -9.43 -26.52
C LYS A 357 -23.75 -8.92 -27.35
N GLU A 358 -23.90 -7.61 -27.49
CA GLU A 358 -24.75 -7.07 -28.53
C GLU A 358 -24.20 -7.59 -29.86
N GLY A 359 -24.97 -8.46 -30.50
CA GLY A 359 -24.56 -9.09 -31.73
C GLY A 359 -24.20 -8.04 -32.77
N PHE A 360 -23.04 -8.22 -33.39
CA PHE A 360 -22.52 -7.50 -34.56
C PHE A 360 -23.48 -7.46 -35.78
N PHE A 361 -24.68 -8.02 -35.65
CA PHE A 361 -25.70 -8.14 -36.69
C PHE A 361 -26.73 -7.00 -36.74
N ARG A 362 -26.70 -6.04 -35.79
CA ARG A 362 -27.62 -4.89 -35.84
C ARG A 362 -27.16 -3.71 -36.71
N SER A 363 -25.93 -3.70 -37.23
CA SER A 363 -25.45 -2.62 -38.12
C SER A 363 -25.64 -2.89 -39.61
N PHE A 364 -26.05 -4.09 -40.02
CA PHE A 364 -26.33 -4.43 -41.43
C PHE A 364 -27.81 -4.38 -41.83
N LEU A 365 -28.70 -4.06 -40.89
CA LEU A 365 -30.14 -3.90 -41.15
C LEU A 365 -30.61 -2.54 -40.62
N LYS A 366 -30.06 -1.48 -41.21
CA LYS A 366 -30.84 -0.26 -41.44
C LYS A 366 -30.82 -0.02 -42.94
N PHE A 367 -31.98 -0.27 -43.54
CA PHE A 367 -32.35 0.19 -44.88
C PHE A 367 -32.14 1.69 -45.03
#